data_AF-A0A259NAK0-F1
#
_entry.id   AF-A0A259NAK0-F1
#
_cell.length_a   1.000
_cell.length_b   1.000
_cell.length_c   1.000
_cell.angle_alpha   90.00
_cell.angle_beta   90.00
_cell.angle_gamma   90.00
#
_symmetry.space_group_name_H-M   'P 1'
#
loop_
_entity.id
_entity.type
_entity.pdbx_description
1 polymer ?
#
loop_
_entity_poly.entity_id
_entity_poly.type
_entity_poly.pdbx_seq_one_letter_code
_entity_poly.pdbx_strand_id
1 'polypeptide(L)' 'MDTTANIVICIWKRTLAKLEIKDLRWHDLRHEAASCLFEKGLHPMEVASITGHKSMQMLKRYTHLKPESLLERLG' A
#
# COMPACT_ATOMS: atom_id res chain seq x y z
N MET A 1 -15.79 -24.76 -7.37
CA MET A 1 -14.70 -25.13 -6.45
C MET A 1 -14.37 -23.88 -5.68
N ASP A 2 -14.89 -23.77 -4.45
CA ASP A 2 -14.75 -22.52 -3.70
C ASP A 2 -13.30 -22.34 -3.30
N THR A 3 -12.74 -21.17 -3.63
CA THR A 3 -11.35 -20.86 -3.29
C THR A 3 -11.30 -20.61 -1.79
N THR A 4 -10.81 -21.60 -1.04
CA THR A 4 -10.63 -21.43 0.40
C THR A 4 -9.44 -20.52 0.68
N ALA A 5 -9.47 -19.80 1.82
CA ALA A 5 -8.37 -18.96 2.26
C ALA A 5 -7.03 -19.74 2.32
N ASN A 6 -7.09 -21.03 2.63
CA ASN A 6 -5.92 -21.90 2.67
C ASN A 6 -5.23 -22.05 1.30
N ILE A 7 -6.00 -22.11 0.21
CA ILE A 7 -5.43 -22.19 -1.15
C ILE A 7 -4.58 -20.95 -1.44
N VAL A 8 -5.06 -19.76 -1.07
CA VAL A 8 -4.33 -18.49 -1.24
C VAL A 8 -3.03 -18.50 -0.44
N ILE A 9 -3.06 -18.98 0.81
CA ILE A 9 -1.87 -19.08 1.67
C ILE A 9 -0.85 -20.08 1.08
N CYS A 10 -1.31 -21.22 0.58
CA CYS A 10 -0.44 -22.23 -0.04
C CYS A 10 0.22 -21.71 -1.31
N ILE A 11 -0.53 -21.04 -2.18
CA ILE A 11 0.00 -20.43 -3.41
C ILE A 11 1.01 -19.34 -3.06
N TRP A 12 0.69 -18.46 -2.10
CA TRP A 12 1.61 -17.42 -1.62
C TRP A 12 2.96 -18.00 -1.18
N LYS A 13 2.96 -18.97 -0.27
CA LYS A 13 4.18 -19.62 0.20
C LYS A 13 4.98 -20.27 -0.93
N ARG A 14 4.31 -20.94 -1.86
CA ARG A 14 4.94 -21.57 -3.02
C ARG A 14 5.59 -20.54 -3.94
N THR A 15 4.91 -19.43 -4.20
CA THR A 15 5.43 -18.34 -5.04
C THR A 15 6.66 -17.69 -4.41
N LEU A 16 6.61 -17.38 -3.11
CA LEU A 16 7.78 -16.82 -2.41
C LEU A 16 8.99 -17.76 -2.46
N ALA A 17 8.78 -19.06 -2.23
CA ALA A 17 9.83 -20.06 -2.32
C ALA A 17 10.44 -20.16 -3.73
N LYS A 18 9.60 -20.13 -4.77
CA LYS A 18 10.03 -20.18 -6.17
C LYS A 18 10.85 -18.94 -6.59
N LEU A 19 10.53 -17.77 -6.03
CA LEU A 19 11.20 -16.51 -6.33
C LEU A 19 12.35 -16.20 -5.38
N GLU A 20 12.66 -17.09 -4.43
CA GLU A 20 13.69 -16.91 -3.40
C GLU A 20 13.53 -15.64 -2.55
N ILE A 21 12.30 -15.14 -2.43
CA ILE A 21 11.97 -13.93 -1.66
C ILE A 21 11.88 -14.31 -0.18
N LYS A 22 12.70 -13.66 0.64
CA LYS A 22 12.70 -13.82 2.10
C LYS A 22 11.90 -12.69 2.75
N ASP A 23 11.22 -13.02 3.85
CA ASP A 23 10.57 -12.09 4.77
C ASP A 23 9.48 -11.15 4.19
N LEU A 24 8.93 -11.43 2.99
CA LEU A 24 7.80 -10.68 2.44
C LEU A 24 6.47 -11.06 3.12
N ARG A 25 5.78 -10.05 3.68
CA ARG A 25 4.49 -10.19 4.37
C ARG A 25 3.37 -9.55 3.54
N TRP A 26 2.14 -10.02 3.75
CA TRP A 26 0.95 -9.40 3.14
C TRP A 26 0.79 -7.91 3.45
N HIS A 27 1.26 -7.47 4.63
CA HIS A 27 1.23 -6.07 5.01
C HIS A 27 2.18 -5.21 4.18
N ASP A 28 3.31 -5.77 3.73
CA ASP A 28 4.29 -5.05 2.92
C ASP A 28 3.71 -4.75 1.53
N LEU A 29 2.90 -5.65 0.98
CA LEU A 29 2.15 -5.38 -0.26
C LEU A 29 1.19 -4.20 -0.12
N ARG A 30 0.53 -4.07 1.04
CA ARG A 30 -0.35 -2.93 1.30
C ARG A 30 0.47 -1.64 1.46
N HIS A 31 1.64 -1.71 2.07
CA HIS A 31 2.56 -0.57 2.15
C HIS A 31 3.05 -0.15 0.77
N GLU A 32 3.48 -1.09 -0.07
CA GLU A 32 3.93 -0.81 -1.43
C GLU A 32 2.82 -0.18 -2.28
N ALA A 33 1.59 -0.72 -2.18
CA ALA A 33 0.44 -0.14 -2.86
C ALA A 33 0.16 1.30 -2.40
N ALA A 34 0.26 1.58 -1.10
CA ALA A 34 0.08 2.94 -0.59
C ALA A 34 1.18 3.87 -1.11
N SER A 35 2.46 3.46 -1.05
CA SER A 35 3.60 4.22 -1.59
C SER A 35 3.40 4.56 -3.08
N CYS A 36 3.03 3.58 -3.90
CA CYS A 36 2.78 3.77 -5.32
C CYS A 36 1.65 4.78 -5.59
N LEU A 37 0.59 4.80 -4.77
CA LEU A 37 -0.48 5.79 -4.89
C LEU A 37 -0.01 7.21 -4.51
N PHE A 38 0.86 7.34 -3.52
CA PHE A 38 1.46 8.64 -3.18
C PHE A 38 2.42 9.14 -4.26
N GLU A 39 3.21 8.26 -4.87
CA GLU A 39 4.08 8.61 -6.01
C GLU A 39 3.28 9.13 -7.21
N LYS A 40 2.04 8.65 -7.37
CA LYS A 40 1.09 9.13 -8.39
C LYS A 40 0.43 10.46 -8.03
N GLY A 41 0.78 11.07 -6.89
CA GLY A 41 0.29 12.38 -6.47
C GLY A 41 -1.11 12.37 -5.84
N LEU A 42 -1.66 11.21 -5.47
CA LEU A 42 -2.98 11.15 -4.84
C LEU A 42 -2.96 11.80 -3.47
N HIS A 43 -4.07 12.48 -3.14
CA HIS A 43 -4.21 13.10 -1.84
C HIS A 43 -4.34 12.03 -0.74
N PRO A 44 -3.80 12.24 0.48
CA PRO A 44 -3.82 11.23 1.54
C PRO A 44 -5.20 10.66 1.86
N MET A 45 -6.25 11.46 1.71
CA MET A 45 -7.63 11.04 1.92
C MET A 45 -8.11 10.03 0.86
N GLU A 46 -7.72 10.23 -0.41
CA GLU A 46 -8.03 9.33 -1.51
C GLU A 46 -7.28 8.00 -1.33
N VAL A 47 -5.99 8.09 -0.98
CA VAL A 47 -5.18 6.90 -0.68
C VAL A 47 -5.78 6.11 0.48
N ALA A 48 -6.27 6.79 1.54
CA ALA A 48 -6.91 6.13 2.68
C ALA A 48 -8.16 5.36 2.29
N SER A 49 -9.02 5.96 1.46
CA SER A 49 -10.23 5.33 0.95
C SER A 49 -9.92 4.11 0.08
N ILE A 50 -8.93 4.20 -0.82
CA ILE A 50 -8.54 3.09 -1.72
C ILE A 50 -7.91 1.93 -0.93
N THR A 51 -7.05 2.25 0.03
CA THR A 51 -6.28 1.23 0.79
C THR A 51 -7.02 0.71 2.03
N GLY A 52 -8.20 1.26 2.33
CA GLY A 52 -9.05 0.85 3.46
C GLY A 52 -8.48 1.22 4.84
N HIS A 53 -7.70 2.30 4.93
CA HIS A 53 -7.17 2.77 6.20
C HIS A 53 -8.25 3.51 7.01
N LYS A 54 -8.55 3.00 8.21
CA LYS A 54 -9.47 3.67 9.15
C LYS A 54 -8.84 4.87 9.89
N SER A 55 -7.51 4.88 10.01
CA SER A 55 -6.77 5.94 10.69
C SER A 55 -5.71 6.53 9.78
N MET A 56 -5.73 7.86 9.66
CA MET A 56 -4.76 8.64 8.90
C MET A 56 -3.35 8.61 9.51
N GLN A 57 -3.20 8.19 10.78
CA GLN A 57 -1.88 8.09 11.42
C GLN A 57 -0.94 7.12 10.71
N MET A 58 -1.45 6.03 10.12
CA MET A 58 -0.62 5.09 9.35
C MET A 58 -0.16 5.67 8.02
N LEU A 59 -0.90 6.62 7.44
CA LEU A 59 -0.56 7.26 6.17
C LEU A 59 0.42 8.42 6.34
N LYS A 60 0.50 9.01 7.54
CA LYS A 60 1.46 10.10 7.84
C LYS A 60 2.91 9.78 7.48
N ARG A 61 3.29 8.49 7.52
CA ARG A 61 4.63 8.02 7.12
C ARG A 61 4.94 8.29 5.64
N TYR A 62 3.92 8.35 4.80
CA TYR A 62 4.05 8.54 3.36
C TYR A 62 3.76 9.98 2.92
N THR A 63 3.11 10.75 3.78
CA THR A 63 2.84 12.17 3.56
C THR A 63 4.01 13.02 4.06
N HIS A 64 5.16 12.95 3.39
CA HIS A 64 6.05 14.11 3.39
C HIS A 64 5.37 15.16 2.51
N LEU A 65 4.42 15.89 3.10
CA LEU A 65 3.75 17.03 2.46
C LEU A 65 4.85 17.98 1.99
N LYS A 66 5.20 17.92 0.70
CA LYS A 66 6.07 18.90 0.07
C LYS A 66 5.31 20.23 0.14
N PRO A 67 5.83 21.25 0.85
CA PRO A 67 5.22 22.57 0.92
C PRO A 67 4.96 23.16 -0.48
N GLU A 68 5.79 22.75 -1.44
CA GLU A 68 5.68 23.06 -2.88
C GLU A 68 4.30 22.73 -3.47
N SER A 69 3.68 21.61 -3.09
CA SER A 69 2.36 21.19 -3.62
C SER A 69 1.19 22.02 -3.11
N LEU A 70 1.37 22.73 -1.98
CA LEU A 70 0.37 23.65 -1.46
C LEU A 70 0.44 25.01 -2.16
N LEU A 71 1.63 25.42 -2.59
CA LEU A 71 1.84 26.67 -3.33
C LEU A 71 1.24 26.61 -4.74
N GLU A 72 1.33 25.47 -5.44
CA GLU A 72 0.68 25.29 -6.75
C GLU A 72 -0.85 25.32 -6.72
N ARG A 73 -1.48 25.01 -5.57
CA ARG A 73 -2.95 25.04 -5.42
C ARG A 73 -3.50 26.39 -4.94
N LEU A 74 -2.62 27.29 -4.52
CA LEU A 74 -2.97 28.61 -3.99
C LEU A 74 -2.56 29.77 -4.91
N GLY A 75 -1.73 29.50 -5.93
CA GLY A 75 -1.49 30.40 -7.07
C GLY A 75 -2.47 30.15 -8.21
#